data_AF-A0A7Y9BH78-F1
#
_entry.id   AF-A0A7Y9BH78-F1
#
_cell.length_a   1.000
_cell.length_b   1.000
_cell.length_c   1.000
_cell.angle_alpha   90.00
_cell.angle_beta   90.00
_cell.angle_gamma   90.00
#
_symmetry.space_group_name_H-M   'P 1'
#
loop_
_entity.id
_entity.type
_entity.pdbx_description
1 polymer ?
#
loop_
_entity_poly.entity_id
_entity_poly.type
_entity_poly.pdbx_seq_one_letter_code
_entity_poly.pdbx_strand_id
1 'polypeptide(L)'
;MPMEQETMGMLIGGFSIIIGVTFMIVLVLLFSKKRKPYRMAYTLVIGFLLFFSWAVSQAISAISFDVNHPMASEEISLRLGISGVLWAISMLFLILGLIKFSFIKTPNAEAIQK
;
A
#
# COMPACT_ATOMS: atom_id res chain seq x y z
N MET A 1 -14.00 7.18 -21.56
CA MET A 1 -13.04 7.42 -22.65
C MET A 1 -12.01 6.30 -22.55
N PRO A 2 -11.74 5.56 -23.63
CA PRO A 2 -10.69 4.54 -23.63
C PRO A 2 -9.36 5.24 -23.33
N MET A 3 -8.62 4.74 -22.35
CA MET A 3 -7.32 5.27 -21.99
C MET A 3 -6.29 4.74 -22.97
N GLU A 4 -5.39 5.60 -23.46
CA GLU A 4 -4.37 5.23 -24.45
C GLU A 4 -3.49 4.09 -23.90
N GLN A 5 -3.29 3.03 -24.68
CA GLN A 5 -2.58 1.83 -24.24
C GLN A 5 -1.16 2.13 -23.72
N GLU A 6 -0.49 3.15 -24.29
CA GLU A 6 0.83 3.61 -23.85
C GLU A 6 0.79 4.34 -22.49
N THR A 7 -0.29 5.06 -22.18
CA THR A 7 -0.43 5.74 -20.88
C THR A 7 -0.64 4.75 -19.74
N MET A 8 -1.33 3.64 -20.00
CA MET A 8 -1.45 2.54 -19.03
C MET A 8 -0.10 1.86 -18.76
N GLY A 9 0.70 1.64 -19.81
CA GLY A 9 2.05 1.10 -19.68
C GLY A 9 2.97 1.99 -18.83
N MET A 10 2.95 3.30 -19.06
CA MET A 10 3.70 4.25 -18.22
C MET A 10 3.23 4.27 -16.77
N LEU A 11 1.91 4.23 -16.53
CA LEU A 11 1.35 4.24 -15.18
C LEU A 11 1.77 2.99 -14.40
N ILE A 12 1.64 1.81 -15.02
CA ILE A 12 2.03 0.52 -14.41
C ILE A 12 3.54 0.50 -14.17
N GLY A 13 4.33 0.90 -15.16
CA GLY A 13 5.79 0.93 -15.07
C GLY A 13 6.29 1.86 -13.96
N GLY A 14 5.82 3.10 -13.93
CA GLY A 14 6.19 4.07 -12.90
C GLY A 14 5.77 3.63 -11.50
N PHE A 15 4.54 3.12 -11.36
CA PHE A 15 4.06 2.58 -10.09
C PHE A 15 4.91 1.39 -9.61
N SER A 16 5.21 0.46 -10.51
CA SER A 16 6.01 -0.74 -10.20
C SER A 16 7.41 -0.38 -9.71
N ILE A 17 8.08 0.59 -10.34
CA ILE A 17 9.41 1.06 -9.93
C ILE A 17 9.36 1.64 -8.51
N ILE A 18 8.42 2.55 -8.24
CA ILE A 18 8.34 3.23 -6.94
C ILE A 18 8.00 2.23 -5.82
N ILE A 19 7.02 1.35 -6.05
CA ILE A 19 6.64 0.31 -5.08
C ILE A 19 7.79 -0.67 -4.86
N GLY A 20 8.48 -1.10 -5.92
CA GLY A 20 9.63 -2.00 -5.83
C GLY A 20 10.79 -1.41 -5.02
N VAL A 21 11.15 -0.16 -5.28
CA VAL A 21 12.20 0.55 -4.52
C VAL A 21 11.78 0.72 -3.06
N THR A 22 10.53 1.14 -2.81
CA THR A 22 10.00 1.31 -1.45
C THR A 22 10.02 -0.01 -0.69
N PHE A 23 9.59 -1.11 -1.32
CA PHE A 23 9.59 -2.44 -0.73
C PHE A 23 11.01 -2.91 -0.38
N MET A 24 11.98 -2.70 -1.27
CA MET A 24 13.39 -3.02 -1.01
C MET A 24 13.95 -2.24 0.18
N ILE A 25 13.68 -0.94 0.26
CA ILE A 25 14.10 -0.12 1.40
C ILE A 25 13.49 -0.66 2.69
N VAL A 26 12.18 -0.90 2.73
CA VAL A 26 11.50 -1.41 3.94
C VAL A 26 12.03 -2.79 4.34
N LEU A 27 12.34 -3.68 3.39
CA LEU A 27 12.98 -4.97 3.68
C LEU A 27 14.37 -4.80 4.30
N VAL A 28 15.21 -3.92 3.74
CA VAL A 28 16.55 -3.63 4.31
C VAL A 28 16.43 -3.11 5.74
N LEU A 29 15.46 -2.22 6.00
CA LEU A 29 15.21 -1.72 7.36
C LEU A 29 14.68 -2.81 8.31
N LEU A 30 13.86 -3.75 7.81
CA LEU A 30 13.34 -4.89 8.60
C LEU A 30 14.45 -5.86 9.03
N PHE A 31 15.40 -6.16 8.14
CA PHE A 31 16.52 -7.07 8.41
C PHE A 31 17.67 -6.40 9.17
N SER A 32 17.64 -5.08 9.34
CA SER A 32 18.67 -4.35 10.10
C SER A 32 18.65 -4.72 11.59
N LYS A 33 19.73 -5.35 12.05
CA LYS A 33 19.92 -5.84 13.44
C LYS A 33 19.74 -4.76 14.52
N LYS A 34 19.94 -3.48 14.18
CA LYS A 34 19.82 -2.33 15.11
C LYS A 34 18.38 -1.88 15.35
N ARG A 35 17.39 -2.39 14.61
CA ARG A 35 15.99 -1.95 14.65
C ARG A 35 15.01 -3.03 15.11
N LYS A 36 15.49 -4.01 15.91
CA LYS A 36 14.67 -5.09 16.49
C LYS A 36 13.32 -4.66 17.09
N PRO A 37 13.22 -3.59 17.91
CA PRO A 37 11.92 -3.19 18.49
C PRO A 37 10.93 -2.67 17.44
N TYR A 38 11.43 -2.12 16.33
CA TYR A 38 10.61 -1.57 15.24
C TYR A 38 10.19 -2.63 14.21
N ARG A 39 10.59 -3.91 14.36
CA ARG A 39 10.26 -4.98 13.39
C ARG A 39 8.76 -5.12 13.16
N MET A 40 7.94 -5.05 14.21
CA MET A 40 6.48 -5.10 14.06
C MET A 40 5.95 -3.94 13.22
N ALA A 41 6.50 -2.73 13.38
CA ALA A 41 6.07 -1.56 12.63
C ALA A 41 6.48 -1.68 11.14
N TYR A 42 7.68 -2.18 10.84
CA TYR A 42 8.08 -2.49 9.46
C TYR A 42 7.22 -3.60 8.83
N THR A 43 6.85 -4.64 9.58
CA THR A 43 5.93 -5.68 9.08
C THR A 43 4.55 -5.11 8.75
N LEU A 44 4.03 -4.18 9.56
CA LEU A 44 2.77 -3.49 9.27
C LEU A 44 2.86 -2.62 8.01
N VAL A 45 3.98 -1.94 7.78
CA VAL A 45 4.24 -1.17 6.56
C VAL A 45 4.35 -2.08 5.33
N ILE A 46 4.96 -3.26 5.46
CA ILE A 46 4.96 -4.28 4.39
C ILE A 46 3.53 -4.74 4.08
N GLY A 47 2.73 -5.00 5.13
CA GLY A 47 1.31 -5.31 4.97
C GLY A 47 0.57 -4.23 4.19
N PHE A 48 0.76 -2.95 4.55
CA PHE A 48 0.23 -1.81 3.81
C PHE A 48 0.63 -1.85 2.33
N LEU A 49 1.92 -2.01 2.02
CA LEU A 49 2.41 -2.02 0.63
C LEU A 49 1.77 -3.14 -0.20
N LEU A 50 1.58 -4.33 0.37
CA LEU A 50 0.95 -5.46 -0.32
C LEU A 50 -0.53 -5.18 -0.61
N PHE A 51 -1.31 -4.76 0.39
CA PHE A 51 -2.73 -4.45 0.20
C PHE A 51 -2.95 -3.24 -0.70
N PHE A 52 -2.09 -2.22 -0.60
CA PHE A 52 -2.14 -1.05 -1.45
C PHE A 52 -1.81 -1.39 -2.91
N SER A 53 -0.77 -2.20 -3.16
CA SER A 53 -0.46 -2.69 -4.50
C SER A 53 -1.60 -3.50 -5.10
N TRP A 54 -2.27 -4.34 -4.28
CA TRP A 54 -3.43 -5.11 -4.72
C TRP A 54 -4.62 -4.20 -5.08
N ALA A 55 -4.90 -3.19 -4.27
CA ALA A 55 -5.93 -2.19 -4.56
C ALA A 55 -5.66 -1.49 -5.90
N VAL A 56 -4.42 -1.05 -6.13
CA VAL A 56 -4.02 -0.38 -7.37
C VAL A 56 -4.14 -1.30 -8.59
N SER A 57 -3.78 -2.58 -8.48
CA SER A 57 -3.98 -3.55 -9.57
C SER A 57 -5.47 -3.70 -9.94
N GLN A 58 -6.36 -3.70 -8.95
CA GLN A 58 -7.81 -3.75 -9.16
C GLN A 58 -8.34 -2.45 -9.80
N ALA A 59 -7.81 -1.30 -9.39
CA ALA A 59 -8.14 0.00 -9.99
C ALA A 59 -7.70 0.08 -11.46
N ILE A 60 -6.46 -0.33 -11.77
CA ILE A 60 -5.94 -0.35 -13.15
C ILE A 60 -6.75 -1.34 -14.00
N SER A 61 -7.10 -2.50 -13.45
CA SER A 61 -7.96 -3.48 -14.13
C SER A 61 -9.38 -2.96 -14.36
N ALA A 62 -9.90 -2.08 -13.50
CA ALA A 62 -11.21 -1.45 -13.68
C ALA A 62 -11.17 -0.37 -14.78
N ILE A 63 -10.08 0.39 -14.88
CA ILE A 63 -9.95 1.48 -15.86
C ILE A 63 -9.59 0.96 -17.27
N SER A 64 -8.96 -0.22 -17.36
CA SER A 64 -8.58 -0.86 -18.63
C SER A 64 -9.70 -1.69 -19.29
N PHE A 65 -10.91 -1.72 -18.73
CA PHE A 65 -12.02 -2.47 -19.31
C PHE A 65 -12.44 -1.93 -20.68
N ASP A 66 -12.64 -2.85 -21.63
CA ASP A 66 -13.16 -2.55 -22.96
C ASP A 66 -14.66 -2.19 -22.87
N VAL A 67 -15.01 -1.07 -23.49
CA VAL A 67 -16.36 -0.47 -23.46
C VAL A 67 -17.36 -1.24 -24.34
N ASN A 68 -16.89 -2.19 -25.14
CA ASN A 68 -17.73 -3.01 -26.02
C ASN A 68 -18.50 -4.13 -25.29
N HIS A 69 -18.34 -4.27 -23.97
CA HIS A 69 -19.11 -5.24 -23.19
C HIS A 69 -20.44 -4.64 -22.69
N PRO A 70 -21.60 -5.29 -22.93
CA PRO A 70 -22.93 -4.75 -22.58
C PRO A 70 -23.16 -4.52 -21.07
N MET A 71 -22.25 -5.00 -20.21
CA MET A 71 -22.29 -4.81 -18.74
C MET A 71 -21.01 -4.16 -18.18
N ALA A 72 -20.23 -3.44 -19.00
CA ALA A 72 -18.95 -2.86 -18.59
C ALA A 72 -19.07 -1.96 -17.33
N SER A 73 -20.13 -1.15 -17.22
CA SER A 73 -20.29 -0.21 -16.10
C SER A 73 -20.44 -0.89 -14.73
N GLU A 74 -21.07 -2.06 -14.68
CA GLU A 74 -21.28 -2.80 -13.42
C GLU A 74 -19.98 -3.43 -12.93
N GLU A 75 -19.25 -4.09 -13.82
CA GLU A 75 -17.98 -4.74 -13.50
C GLU A 75 -16.90 -3.74 -13.08
N ILE A 76 -16.85 -2.58 -13.75
CA ILE A 76 -15.95 -1.48 -13.40
C ILE A 76 -16.27 -0.95 -12.01
N SER A 77 -17.54 -0.68 -11.72
CA SER A 77 -17.98 -0.14 -10.43
C SER A 77 -17.69 -1.12 -9.28
N LEU A 78 -17.90 -2.42 -9.52
CA LEU A 78 -17.62 -3.47 -8.53
C LEU A 78 -16.11 -3.60 -8.24
N ARG A 79 -15.28 -3.62 -9.29
CA ARG A 79 -13.81 -3.68 -9.13
C ARG A 79 -13.25 -2.43 -8.47
N LEU A 80 -13.80 -1.26 -8.79
CA LEU A 80 -13.41 0.02 -8.20
C LEU A 80 -13.86 0.12 -6.73
N GLY A 81 -15.05 -0.40 -6.39
CA GLY A 81 -15.51 -0.55 -5.01
C GLY A 81 -14.61 -1.48 -4.20
N ILE A 82 -14.26 -2.65 -4.74
CA ILE A 82 -13.32 -3.60 -4.13
C ILE A 82 -11.95 -2.93 -3.91
N SER A 83 -11.43 -2.22 -4.92
CA SER A 83 -10.20 -1.44 -4.81
C SER A 83 -10.27 -0.42 -3.67
N GLY A 84 -11.39 0.30 -3.54
CA GLY A 84 -11.59 1.28 -2.46
C GLY A 84 -11.57 0.65 -1.07
N VAL A 85 -12.22 -0.51 -0.89
CA VAL A 85 -12.21 -1.24 0.38
C VAL A 85 -10.81 -1.75 0.72
N LEU A 86 -10.10 -2.35 -0.25
CA LEU A 86 -8.72 -2.80 -0.08
C LEU A 86 -7.78 -1.65 0.26
N TRP A 87 -7.98 -0.49 -0.38
CA TRP A 87 -7.23 0.72 -0.07
C TRP A 87 -7.49 1.20 1.37
N ALA A 88 -8.75 1.21 1.83
CA ALA A 88 -9.09 1.60 3.19
C ALA A 88 -8.44 0.67 4.24
N ILE A 89 -8.45 -0.64 3.98
CA ILE A 89 -7.77 -1.64 4.82
C ILE A 89 -6.27 -1.35 4.84
N SER A 90 -5.67 -1.04 3.69
CA SER A 90 -4.24 -0.70 3.62
C SER A 90 -3.91 0.51 4.50
N MET A 91 -4.73 1.57 4.47
CA MET A 91 -4.51 2.76 5.29
C MET A 91 -4.57 2.47 6.79
N LEU A 92 -5.42 1.55 7.24
CA LEU A 92 -5.44 1.11 8.64
C LEU A 92 -4.11 0.47 9.04
N PHE A 93 -3.53 -0.39 8.19
CA PHE A 93 -2.20 -0.97 8.44
C PHE A 93 -1.11 0.09 8.52
N LEU A 94 -1.16 1.12 7.67
CA LEU A 94 -0.22 2.23 7.71
C LEU A 94 -0.32 3.02 9.01
N ILE A 95 -1.53 3.38 9.43
CA ILE A 95 -1.78 4.13 10.68
C ILE A 95 -1.28 3.33 11.89
N LEU A 96 -1.59 2.03 11.95
CA LEU A 96 -1.11 1.15 13.02
C LEU A 96 0.43 1.05 13.03
N GLY A 97 1.06 0.97 11.84
CA GLY A 97 2.51 1.01 11.71
C GLY A 97 3.12 2.30 12.27
N LEU A 98 2.58 3.46 11.91
CA LEU A 98 3.04 4.78 12.36
C LEU A 98 2.85 4.96 13.87
N ILE A 99 1.70 4.54 14.41
CA ILE A 99 1.43 4.54 15.85
C ILE A 99 2.50 3.71 16.57
N LYS A 100 2.77 2.48 16.12
CA LYS A 100 3.81 1.63 16.71
C LYS A 100 5.20 2.27 16.63
N PHE A 101 5.54 2.94 15.53
CA PHE A 101 6.80 3.71 15.43
C PHE A 101 6.91 4.79 16.50
N SER A 102 5.82 5.53 16.76
CA SER A 102 5.79 6.61 17.76
C SER A 102 5.92 6.09 19.18
N PHE A 103 5.15 5.06 19.55
CA PHE A 103 5.14 4.50 20.90
C PHE A 103 6.46 3.85 21.33
N ILE A 104 7.26 3.31 20.40
CA ILE A 104 8.56 2.71 20.72
C ILE A 104 9.60 3.77 21.17
N LYS A 105 9.41 5.04 20.83
CA LYS A 105 10.32 6.12 21.26
C LYS A 105 10.05 6.61 22.69
N THR A 106 8.89 6.28 23.26
CA THR A 106 8.44 6.79 24.57
C THR A 106 8.44 5.73 25.69
N PRO A 107 9.57 5.09 26.06
CA PRO A 107 9.67 4.44 27.38
C PRO A 107 10.34 5.33 28.45
N ASN A 108 11.06 6.40 28.07
CA ASN A 108 12.03 7.06 28.96
C ASN A 108 11.60 8.41 29.56
N ALA A 109 10.35 8.86 29.37
CA ALA A 109 9.89 10.12 29.98
C ALA A 109 9.34 9.95 31.40
N GLU A 110 9.04 8.72 31.85
CA GLU A 110 8.41 8.48 33.16
C GLU A 110 9.34 7.84 34.20
N ALA A 111 10.58 7.46 33.83
CA ALA A 111 11.52 6.79 34.73
C ALA A 111 12.48 7.75 35.49
N ILE A 112 12.27 9.08 35.41
CA ILE A 112 13.11 10.08 36.11
C ILE A 112 12.39 10.67 37.35
N GLN A 113 11.20 10.19 37.71
CA GLN A 113 10.44 10.71 38.87
C GLN A 113 10.03 9.68 39.94
N LYS A 114 10.75 8.56 40.09
CA LYS A 114 10.59 7.70 41.28
C LYS A 114 11.91 7.26 41.86
#